data_AF-H0A414-F1
#
_entry.id   AF-H0A414-F1
#
_cell.length_a   1.000
_cell.length_b   1.000
_cell.length_c   1.000
_cell.angle_alpha   90.00
_cell.angle_beta   90.00
_cell.angle_gamma   90.00
#
_symmetry.space_group_name_H-M   'P 1'
#
loop_
_entity.id
_entity.type
_entity.pdbx_description
1 polymer ?
#
loop_
_entity_poly.entity_id
_entity_poly.type
_entity_poly.pdbx_seq_one_letter_code
_entity_poly.pdbx_strand_id
1 'polypeptide(L)'
;MTPVETLPTAPEAVGISGAAMHRVVAELSALGRKLPGSEEEARACAIITCLLAEAGIRHEVHDFDAFISWPGRSAVTLLGEAPREIAATGVGFAGASPAEGLRARL
;
A
#
# COMPACT_ATOMS: atom_id res chain seq x y z
N MET A 1 40.89 -23.57 0.50
CA MET A 1 40.05 -22.51 -0.10
C MET A 1 38.66 -23.10 -0.30
N THR A 2 37.70 -22.70 0.52
CA THR A 2 36.28 -23.06 0.32
C THR A 2 35.80 -22.32 -0.94
N PRO A 3 35.02 -22.95 -1.84
CA PRO A 3 34.50 -22.25 -3.02
C PRO A 3 33.67 -21.05 -2.57
N VAL A 4 33.87 -19.90 -3.20
CA VAL A 4 32.94 -18.77 -3.03
C VAL A 4 31.63 -19.20 -3.65
N GLU A 5 30.64 -19.47 -2.82
CA GLU A 5 29.29 -19.80 -3.24
C GLU A 5 28.73 -18.57 -3.97
N THR A 6 28.67 -18.65 -5.30
CA THR A 6 28.14 -17.57 -6.12
C THR A 6 26.63 -17.51 -5.93
N LEU A 7 26.16 -16.45 -5.26
CA LEU A 7 24.74 -16.17 -5.13
C LEU A 7 24.11 -16.05 -6.53
N PRO A 8 23.04 -16.81 -6.83
CA PRO A 8 22.37 -16.71 -8.11
C PRO A 8 21.75 -15.32 -8.28
N THR A 9 22.08 -14.64 -9.39
CA THR A 9 21.57 -13.31 -9.73
C THR A 9 20.38 -13.36 -10.69
N ALA A 10 20.13 -14.51 -11.31
CA ALA A 10 18.97 -14.76 -12.16
C ALA A 10 17.85 -15.42 -11.33
N PRO A 11 16.68 -14.78 -11.16
CA PRO A 11 15.58 -15.31 -10.36
C PRO A 11 15.11 -16.71 -10.84
N GLU A 12 15.16 -16.97 -12.14
CA GLU A 12 14.75 -18.24 -12.73
C GLU A 12 15.65 -19.40 -12.27
N ALA A 13 16.93 -19.13 -11.97
CA ALA A 13 17.88 -20.13 -11.49
C ALA A 13 17.53 -20.67 -10.09
N VAL A 14 16.67 -19.97 -9.35
CA VAL A 14 16.13 -20.40 -8.06
C VAL A 14 14.62 -20.66 -8.11
N GLY A 15 14.07 -20.83 -9.32
CA GLY A 15 12.66 -21.17 -9.52
C GLY A 15 11.67 -20.01 -9.37
N ILE A 16 12.15 -18.76 -9.34
CA ILE A 16 11.26 -17.59 -9.33
C ILE A 16 10.73 -17.36 -10.74
N SER A 17 9.40 -17.39 -10.89
CA SER A 17 8.72 -17.12 -12.14
C SER A 17 8.26 -15.66 -12.21
N GLY A 18 8.86 -14.89 -13.13
CA GLY A 18 8.43 -13.53 -13.40
C GLY A 18 6.96 -13.43 -13.82
N ALA A 19 6.47 -14.39 -14.62
CA ALA A 19 5.07 -14.43 -15.03
C ALA A 19 4.12 -14.64 -13.83
N ALA A 20 4.46 -15.55 -12.92
CA ALA A 20 3.68 -15.77 -11.71
C ALA A 20 3.67 -14.52 -10.81
N MET A 21 4.83 -13.87 -10.65
CA MET A 21 4.96 -12.62 -9.90
C MET A 21 4.10 -11.50 -10.49
N HIS A 22 4.18 -11.26 -11.81
CA HIS A 22 3.37 -10.25 -12.48
C HIS A 22 1.87 -10.49 -12.32
N ARG A 23 1.43 -11.74 -12.38
CA ARG A 23 0.03 -12.11 -12.13
C ARG A 23 -0.42 -11.72 -10.72
N VAL A 24 0.35 -12.09 -9.70
CA VAL A 24 0.02 -11.77 -8.29
C VAL A 24 0.02 -10.25 -8.07
N VAL A 25 1.00 -9.52 -8.63
CA VAL A 25 1.05 -8.06 -8.54
C VAL A 25 -0.17 -7.42 -9.21
N ALA A 26 -0.59 -7.93 -10.38
CA ALA A 26 -1.77 -7.42 -11.08
C ALA A 26 -3.05 -7.66 -10.25
N GLU A 27 -3.20 -8.86 -9.68
CA GLU A 27 -4.35 -9.21 -8.84
C GLU A 27 -4.43 -8.33 -7.58
N LEU A 28 -3.31 -8.19 -6.86
CA LEU A 28 -3.25 -7.31 -5.68
C LEU A 28 -3.51 -5.85 -6.07
N SER A 29 -3.00 -5.38 -7.20
CA SER A 29 -3.21 -4.00 -7.68
C SER A 29 -4.66 -3.74 -8.04
N ALA A 30 -5.36 -4.73 -8.62
CA ALA A 30 -6.76 -4.63 -9.01
C ALA A 30 -7.72 -4.44 -7.83
N LEU A 31 -7.30 -4.79 -6.59
CA LEU A 31 -8.09 -4.55 -5.39
C LEU A 31 -8.27 -3.05 -5.07
N GLY A 32 -7.48 -2.15 -5.64
CA GLY A 32 -7.50 -0.73 -5.27
C GLY A 32 -6.60 -0.42 -4.06
N ARG A 33 -6.92 0.62 -3.27
CA ARG A 33 -6.09 1.02 -2.13
C ARG A 33 -6.35 0.09 -0.94
N LYS A 34 -5.30 -0.62 -0.51
CA LYS A 34 -5.29 -1.48 0.69
C LYS A 34 -4.89 -0.62 1.90
N LEU A 35 -5.82 0.20 2.38
CA LEU A 35 -5.57 1.02 3.57
C LEU A 35 -5.68 0.15 4.82
N PRO A 36 -4.92 0.44 5.90
CA PRO A 36 -5.04 -0.31 7.14
C PRO A 36 -6.49 -0.37 7.62
N GLY A 37 -7.00 -1.55 7.96
CA GLY A 37 -8.37 -1.79 8.38
C GLY A 37 -9.43 -1.75 7.27
N SER A 38 -9.05 -1.65 5.99
CA SER A 38 -10.00 -1.66 4.87
C SER A 38 -10.35 -3.08 4.40
N GLU A 39 -11.50 -3.23 3.72
CA GLU A 39 -11.90 -4.52 3.14
C GLU A 39 -10.89 -5.01 2.09
N GLU A 40 -10.28 -4.09 1.33
CA GLU A 40 -9.24 -4.39 0.35
C GLU A 40 -7.97 -4.96 1.02
N GLU A 41 -7.59 -4.44 2.19
CA GLU A 41 -6.47 -5.01 2.97
C GLU A 41 -6.79 -6.44 3.40
N ALA A 42 -7.97 -6.68 3.97
CA ALA A 42 -8.38 -8.03 4.38
C ALA A 42 -8.38 -9.02 3.21
N ARG A 43 -8.87 -8.59 2.03
CA ARG A 43 -8.83 -9.39 0.80
C ARG A 43 -7.40 -9.65 0.31
N ALA A 44 -6.52 -8.65 0.39
CA ALA A 44 -5.12 -8.83 0.04
C ALA A 44 -4.42 -9.82 0.97
N CYS A 45 -4.69 -9.75 2.27
CA CYS A 45 -4.21 -10.73 3.25
C CYS A 45 -4.66 -12.15 2.87
N ALA A 46 -5.95 -12.33 2.54
CA ALA A 46 -6.50 -13.62 2.14
C ALA A 46 -5.85 -14.19 0.87
N ILE A 47 -5.53 -13.36 -0.13
CA ILE A 47 -4.81 -13.80 -1.33
C ILE A 47 -3.41 -14.31 -0.94
N ILE A 48 -2.69 -13.55 -0.11
CA ILE A 48 -1.33 -13.90 0.31
C ILE A 48 -1.33 -15.21 1.12
N THR A 49 -2.23 -15.37 2.09
CA THR A 49 -2.32 -16.60 2.90
C THR A 49 -2.70 -17.82 2.06
N CYS A 50 -3.58 -17.65 1.07
CA CYS A 50 -3.89 -18.70 0.10
C CYS A 50 -2.64 -19.13 -0.69
N LEU A 51 -1.88 -18.17 -1.24
CA LEU A 51 -0.65 -18.46 -2.00
C LEU A 51 0.42 -19.13 -1.12
N LEU A 52 0.55 -18.73 0.15
CA LEU A 52 1.45 -19.37 1.10
C LEU A 52 1.01 -20.81 1.40
N ALA A 53 -0.29 -21.05 1.59
CA ALA A 53 -0.85 -22.39 1.79
C ALA A 53 -0.60 -23.30 0.58
N GLU A 54 -0.86 -22.80 -0.64
CA GLU A 54 -0.61 -23.53 -1.90
C GLU A 54 0.87 -23.89 -2.09
N ALA A 55 1.78 -23.04 -1.60
CA ALA A 55 3.21 -23.30 -1.60
C ALA A 55 3.68 -24.24 -0.47
N GLY A 56 2.77 -24.72 0.39
CA GLY A 56 3.11 -25.56 1.55
C GLY A 56 3.83 -24.81 2.67
N ILE A 57 3.75 -23.47 2.68
CA ILE A 57 4.39 -22.61 3.68
C ILE A 57 3.46 -22.45 4.87
N ARG A 58 3.94 -22.90 6.04
CA ARG A 58 3.25 -22.67 7.32
C ARG A 58 3.26 -21.16 7.63
N HIS A 59 2.10 -20.64 7.98
CA HIS A 59 1.91 -19.22 8.28
C HIS A 59 0.81 -19.05 9.33
N GLU A 60 0.79 -17.87 9.95
CA GLU A 60 -0.22 -17.43 10.92
C GLU A 60 -0.60 -15.98 10.58
N VAL A 61 -1.88 -15.63 10.78
CA VAL A 61 -2.36 -14.26 10.66
C VAL A 61 -2.52 -13.71 12.08
N HIS A 62 -1.90 -12.57 12.34
CA HIS A 62 -2.01 -11.88 13.62
C HIS A 62 -2.85 -10.62 13.46
N ASP A 63 -4.01 -10.62 14.11
CA ASP A 63 -4.86 -9.45 14.20
C ASP A 63 -4.53 -8.67 15.47
N PHE A 64 -4.45 -7.35 15.36
CA PHE A 64 -4.23 -6.47 16.51
C PHE A 64 -4.96 -5.14 16.33
N ASP A 65 -5.40 -4.59 17.45
CA ASP A 65 -5.98 -3.26 17.49
C ASP A 65 -4.87 -2.22 17.28
N ALA A 66 -5.05 -1.38 16.25
CA ALA A 66 -4.13 -0.31 15.92
C ALA A 66 -4.86 1.02 15.84
N PHE A 67 -4.26 2.07 16.41
CA PHE A 67 -4.73 3.44 16.18
C PHE A 67 -4.29 3.86 14.77
N ILE A 68 -5.24 3.85 13.84
CA ILE A 68 -5.00 4.09 12.41
C ILE A 68 -5.68 5.39 11.96
N SER A 69 -5.07 6.09 11.01
CA SER A 69 -5.64 7.30 10.42
C SER A 69 -5.14 7.48 8.99
N TRP A 70 -6.08 7.75 8.08
CA TRP A 70 -5.79 8.17 6.72
C TRP A 70 -6.71 9.32 6.31
N PRO A 71 -6.22 10.26 5.48
CA PRO A 71 -7.06 11.33 4.96
C PRO A 71 -8.06 10.77 3.95
N GLY A 72 -9.36 10.99 4.18
CA GLY A 72 -10.39 10.63 3.20
C GLY A 72 -10.37 11.53 1.95
N ARG A 73 -10.07 12.83 2.14
CA ARG A 73 -9.93 13.82 1.06
C ARG A 73 -8.94 14.91 1.48
N SER A 74 -8.22 15.47 0.52
CA SER A 74 -7.39 16.66 0.73
C SER A 74 -7.47 17.56 -0.49
N ALA A 75 -7.63 18.86 -0.26
CA ALA A 75 -7.72 19.87 -1.30
C ALA A 75 -7.14 21.18 -0.76
N VAL A 76 -6.42 21.91 -1.61
CA VAL A 76 -5.86 23.23 -1.28
C VAL A 76 -6.09 24.16 -2.46
N THR A 77 -6.55 25.38 -2.16
CA THR A 77 -6.74 26.44 -3.15
C THR A 77 -5.89 27.65 -2.75
N LEU A 78 -5.09 28.15 -3.68
CA LEU A 78 -4.40 29.42 -3.52
C LEU A 78 -5.38 30.54 -3.88
N LEU A 79 -5.66 31.46 -2.94
CA LEU A 79 -6.68 32.52 -3.07
C LEU A 79 -6.13 33.88 -3.55
N GLY A 80 -4.96 33.90 -4.20
CA GLY A 80 -4.35 35.13 -4.73
C GLY A 80 -5.14 35.76 -5.89
N GLU A 81 -4.52 36.71 -6.60
CA GLU A 81 -5.15 37.42 -7.74
C GLU A 81 -5.72 36.48 -8.82
N ALA A 82 -5.11 35.30 -8.98
CA ALA A 82 -5.62 34.22 -9.82
C ALA A 82 -5.83 32.95 -8.98
N PRO A 83 -7.06 32.68 -8.50
CA PRO A 83 -7.34 31.50 -7.70
C PRO A 83 -7.08 30.21 -8.47
N ARG A 84 -6.42 29.24 -7.82
CA ARG A 84 -6.19 27.91 -8.40
C ARG A 84 -6.13 26.82 -7.36
N GLU A 85 -6.64 25.66 -7.72
CA GLU A 85 -6.42 24.43 -6.94
C GLU A 85 -5.01 23.90 -7.18
N ILE A 86 -4.42 23.31 -6.13
CA ILE A 86 -3.14 22.61 -6.21
C ILE A 86 -3.32 21.18 -5.71
N ALA A 87 -2.51 20.26 -6.25
CA ALA A 87 -2.47 18.90 -5.76
C ALA A 87 -2.08 18.90 -4.27
N ALA A 88 -2.87 18.19 -3.46
CA ALA A 88 -2.67 18.09 -2.02
C ALA A 88 -2.71 16.63 -1.60
N THR A 89 -1.76 16.25 -0.76
CA THR A 89 -1.73 14.94 -0.10
C THR A 89 -1.97 15.16 1.38
N GLY A 90 -3.05 14.57 1.90
CA GLY A 90 -3.29 14.59 3.34
C GLY A 90 -2.26 13.73 4.07
N VAL A 91 -2.02 14.07 5.32
CA VAL A 91 -1.16 13.30 6.21
C VAL A 91 -2.04 12.53 7.18
N GLY A 92 -1.73 11.26 7.43
CA GLY A 92 -2.39 10.49 8.48
C GLY A 92 -2.26 11.20 9.82
N PHE A 93 -3.29 11.11 10.65
CA PHE A 93 -3.40 11.78 11.96
C PHE A 93 -3.45 13.32 11.92
N ALA A 94 -3.52 13.94 10.75
CA ALA A 94 -3.80 15.37 10.66
C ALA A 94 -5.21 15.68 11.17
N GLY A 95 -5.35 16.81 11.89
CA GLY A 95 -6.67 17.31 12.29
C GLY A 95 -7.53 17.66 11.08
N ALA A 96 -8.80 17.29 11.11
CA ALA A 96 -9.74 17.67 10.05
C ALA A 96 -9.93 19.19 10.03
N SER A 97 -10.01 19.77 8.83
CA SER A 97 -10.48 21.16 8.68
C SER A 97 -11.97 21.25 9.02
N PRO A 98 -12.47 22.45 9.40
CA PRO A 98 -13.91 22.72 9.41
C PRO A 98 -14.55 22.41 8.06
N ALA A 99 -15.88 22.22 8.05
CA ALA A 99 -16.62 21.87 6.84
C ALA A 99 -16.51 22.96 5.75
N GLU A 100 -16.42 24.23 6.17
CA GLU A 100 -16.22 25.41 5.34
C GLU A 100 -14.76 25.60 4.85
N GLY A 101 -13.83 24.77 5.34
CA GLY A 101 -12.40 24.85 5.07
C GLY A 101 -11.65 25.81 5.99
N LEU A 102 -10.32 25.74 5.96
CA LEU A 102 -9.43 26.62 6.70
C LEU A 102 -8.76 27.60 5.74
N ARG A 103 -8.76 28.90 6.08
CA ARG A 103 -8.08 29.95 5.30
C ARG A 103 -7.02 30.63 6.17
N ALA A 104 -5.82 30.77 5.63
CA ALA A 104 -4.71 31.43 6.29
C ALA A 104 -3.82 32.14 5.27
N ARG A 105 -3.07 33.14 5.74
CA ARG A 105 -1.97 33.73 4.98
C ARG A 105 -0.77 32.78 5.06
N LEU A 106 -0.18 32.49 3.91
CA LEU A 106 1.09 31.77 3.79
C LEU A 106 2.27 32.72 4.02
#